data_AF-A0A976LHT1-F1
#
_entry.id   AF-A0A976LHT1-F1
#
_cell.length_a   1.000
_cell.length_b   1.000
_cell.length_c   1.000
_cell.angle_alpha   90.00
_cell.angle_beta   90.00
_cell.angle_gamma   90.00
#
_symmetry.space_group_name_H-M   'P 1'
#
loop_
_entity.id
_entity.type
_entity.pdbx_description
1 polymer ?
#
loop_
_entity_poly.entity_id
_entity_poly.type
_entity_poly.pdbx_seq_one_letter_code
_entity_poly.pdbx_strand_id
1 'polypeptide(L)'
;MSLPSSNWATGAFQGAFQKTVTNVFYSRVLPTRRRRSRRPAQQISLESLEPRQMLSVNPASSGSSASSANDNSNIAAFVSQNTIGILSIVPSAPTAVVAVSGNASLAVTWTAPASNGGSAITDYLVKYSSNNGSTWTNFVHPVSPATSLTVTGLANGTAYVIKVIARNAVGISLPSANSAPATPAATVPGSPTAVAAVRGNASLAVTWTAPVSTGGSPITDYLVKYSSNNGSTWTNFVHPVSTVPSLSVTGLANGTNYVIKVIARNAVGISLPSANSAPVAPALLVMSRVTVGDAGNAADTNTGSLYGAVSYSYQIGAYDVTGSQYTAFLNAVGKTDTYALYNVNMGTNTTVAQISQSGIAGTYTYAVMNSTGQRPVSYVSWFDSARFSNWMSNGQLNGAQTSTTTENGAYNVNGATSGNVVAANATNPNTGLAPTYRIPLENEWYKAAYYKGGSTNAGYWTYATQSNVAPGTTIGSSANQANYNGVIPIGHATDVGSFTGSGSFYGTFDQSG
;
A
#
# COMPACT_ATOMS: atom_id res chain seq x y z
N MET A 1 -27.16 6.93 41.86
CA MET A 1 -26.51 8.04 42.59
C MET A 1 -25.24 8.43 41.84
N SER A 2 -25.22 9.69 41.39
CA SER A 2 -24.09 10.59 41.09
C SER A 2 -22.75 10.05 40.54
N LEU A 3 -22.39 10.60 39.38
CA LEU A 3 -21.02 10.88 38.92
C LEU A 3 -20.19 11.63 39.99
N PRO A 4 -18.85 11.71 39.80
CA PRO A 4 -18.20 13.00 39.96
C PRO A 4 -17.42 13.44 38.71
N SER A 5 -17.66 14.70 38.40
CA SER A 5 -17.02 15.57 37.41
C SER A 5 -15.60 15.99 37.80
N SER A 6 -14.81 16.22 36.76
CA SER A 6 -13.55 16.95 36.76
C SER A 6 -13.73 18.43 37.14
N ASN A 7 -12.74 18.97 37.84
CA ASN A 7 -12.53 20.40 38.06
C ASN A 7 -11.02 20.70 37.82
N TRP A 8 -10.59 21.93 38.07
CA TRP A 8 -9.26 22.53 37.86
C TRP A 8 -9.12 23.18 36.47
N ALA A 9 -8.75 24.46 36.31
CA ALA A 9 -8.64 25.60 37.21
C ALA A 9 -8.51 26.86 36.32
N THR A 10 -9.07 27.96 36.78
CA THR A 10 -8.87 29.33 36.29
C THR A 10 -7.54 29.90 36.82
N GLY A 11 -6.87 30.76 36.04
CA GLY A 11 -5.68 31.48 36.50
C GLY A 11 -5.08 32.39 35.43
N ALA A 12 -5.42 33.67 35.50
CA ALA A 12 -4.88 34.76 34.68
C ALA A 12 -3.46 35.18 35.14
N PHE A 13 -2.63 35.70 34.22
CA PHE A 13 -1.70 36.81 34.50
C PHE A 13 -1.28 37.53 33.21
N GLN A 14 -1.36 38.85 33.23
CA GLN A 14 -0.93 39.78 32.18
C GLN A 14 0.59 40.00 32.17
N GLY A 15 1.10 40.35 30.98
CA GLY A 15 1.97 41.52 30.81
C GLY A 15 3.43 41.26 30.42
N ALA A 16 3.79 41.63 29.18
CA ALA A 16 5.00 42.41 28.90
C ALA A 16 5.06 42.85 27.42
N PHE A 17 5.44 44.11 27.25
CA PHE A 17 5.76 44.83 26.03
C PHE A 17 6.88 44.18 25.20
N GLN A 18 6.79 44.25 23.87
CA GLN A 18 7.86 44.86 23.05
C GLN A 18 7.35 45.22 21.65
N LYS A 19 7.63 46.46 21.25
CA LYS A 19 7.18 47.15 20.05
C LYS A 19 8.41 47.27 19.14
N THR A 20 8.44 46.58 18.02
CA THR A 20 9.52 46.71 17.03
C THR A 20 9.10 47.72 15.96
N VAL A 21 9.90 48.77 15.84
CA VAL A 21 9.76 49.88 14.89
C VAL A 21 10.51 49.51 13.61
N THR A 22 9.88 49.70 12.45
CA THR A 22 10.58 49.73 11.15
C THR A 22 10.35 51.11 10.52
N ASN A 23 11.42 51.90 10.48
CA ASN A 23 11.49 53.18 9.77
C ASN A 23 11.59 52.93 8.26
N VAL A 24 10.82 53.67 7.46
CA VAL A 24 11.08 53.88 6.03
C VAL A 24 11.16 55.38 5.79
N PHE A 25 12.28 55.79 5.19
CA PHE A 25 12.67 57.17 4.91
C PHE A 25 11.77 57.83 3.85
N TYR A 26 11.37 59.08 4.09
CA TYR A 26 10.94 60.00 3.03
C TYR A 26 11.79 61.26 3.07
N SER A 27 12.40 61.61 1.93
CA SER A 27 13.21 62.80 1.74
C SER A 27 12.33 64.05 1.64
N ARG A 28 12.80 65.13 2.28
CA ARG A 28 12.20 66.47 2.27
C ARG A 28 12.71 67.25 1.07
N VAL A 29 11.82 67.86 0.29
CA VAL A 29 12.14 69.05 -0.53
C VAL A 29 11.20 70.18 -0.11
N LEU A 30 11.81 71.30 0.31
CA LEU A 30 11.18 72.53 0.77
C LEU A 30 10.63 73.34 -0.44
N PRO A 31 9.49 74.05 -0.32
CA PRO A 31 9.16 75.10 -1.25
C PRO A 31 9.62 76.48 -0.74
N THR A 32 10.43 77.15 -1.56
CA THR A 32 10.80 78.57 -1.45
C THR A 32 9.64 79.50 -1.79
N ARG A 33 9.60 80.63 -1.08
CA ARG A 33 8.53 81.65 -1.02
C ARG A 33 8.88 82.86 -1.89
N ARG A 34 7.92 83.47 -2.61
CA ARG A 34 7.77 84.94 -2.88
C ARG A 34 6.47 85.20 -3.68
N ARG A 35 5.39 85.71 -3.08
CA ARG A 35 4.98 87.11 -2.76
C ARG A 35 4.46 87.95 -3.95
N ARG A 36 3.14 88.21 -3.94
CA ARG A 36 2.37 89.47 -4.21
C ARG A 36 0.91 89.04 -4.52
N SER A 37 -0.19 89.69 -4.17
CA SER A 37 -0.55 90.89 -3.39
C SER A 37 -2.07 90.76 -3.15
N ARG A 38 -2.56 91.08 -1.96
CA ARG A 38 -3.99 91.06 -1.58
C ARG A 38 -4.78 92.23 -2.20
N ARG A 39 -6.05 92.01 -2.55
CA ARG A 39 -7.18 92.94 -2.39
C ARG A 39 -8.50 92.16 -2.20
N PRO A 40 -9.53 92.76 -1.56
CA PRO A 40 -10.30 92.15 -0.47
C PRO A 40 -11.67 91.57 -0.86
N ALA A 41 -12.25 90.88 0.12
CA ALA A 41 -13.52 90.19 0.13
C ALA A 41 -14.72 91.04 -0.32
N GLN A 42 -15.65 90.40 -1.04
CA GLN A 42 -17.04 90.80 -1.11
C GLN A 42 -17.89 89.65 -0.58
N GLN A 43 -18.46 89.86 0.60
CA GLN A 43 -19.41 89.00 1.27
C GLN A 43 -20.77 89.17 0.57
N ILE A 44 -21.33 88.11 0.00
CA ILE A 44 -22.74 88.06 -0.39
C ILE A 44 -23.36 86.84 0.30
N SER A 45 -24.39 87.17 1.08
CA SER A 45 -25.22 86.36 1.94
C SER A 45 -25.96 85.26 1.19
N LEU A 46 -26.06 84.08 1.82
CA LEU A 46 -27.00 83.04 1.45
C LEU A 46 -28.42 83.54 1.69
N GLU A 47 -29.17 83.79 0.62
CA GLU A 47 -30.61 83.73 0.70
C GLU A 47 -31.18 83.30 -0.66
N SER A 48 -31.91 82.19 -0.61
CA SER A 48 -32.95 81.79 -1.56
C SER A 48 -32.49 81.31 -2.95
N LEU A 49 -32.57 79.99 -3.19
CA LEU A 49 -33.40 79.34 -4.23
C LEU A 49 -32.99 77.85 -4.43
N GLU A 50 -33.93 76.93 -4.22
CA GLU A 50 -33.99 75.59 -4.85
C GLU A 50 -35.14 75.60 -5.88
N PRO A 51 -35.35 74.59 -6.77
CA PRO A 51 -34.40 73.74 -7.50
C PRO A 51 -34.74 73.61 -9.02
N ARG A 52 -33.87 72.89 -9.76
CA ARG A 52 -34.04 72.25 -11.10
C ARG A 52 -33.62 73.07 -12.34
N GLN A 53 -32.63 72.56 -13.07
CA GLN A 53 -32.86 71.85 -14.34
C GLN A 53 -31.63 71.09 -14.83
N MET A 54 -31.91 70.09 -15.66
CA MET A 54 -31.10 68.92 -15.99
C MET A 54 -29.95 69.19 -16.97
N LEU A 55 -28.94 68.35 -16.80
CA LEU A 55 -27.83 68.08 -17.71
C LEU A 55 -28.32 67.78 -19.14
N SER A 56 -28.04 68.65 -20.09
CA SER A 56 -27.96 68.32 -21.51
C SER A 56 -26.60 68.76 -22.04
N VAL A 57 -25.78 67.83 -22.51
CA VAL A 57 -24.53 68.12 -23.20
C VAL A 57 -24.69 67.61 -24.62
N ASN A 58 -24.68 68.53 -25.59
CA ASN A 58 -24.40 68.24 -26.98
C ASN A 58 -23.40 69.28 -27.51
N PRO A 59 -22.62 68.94 -28.55
CA PRO A 59 -21.20 69.30 -28.65
C PRO A 59 -20.99 70.67 -29.29
N ALA A 60 -20.11 71.48 -28.70
CA ALA A 60 -19.68 72.74 -29.30
C ALA A 60 -18.56 72.49 -30.32
N SER A 61 -18.81 72.93 -31.56
CA SER A 61 -17.83 73.07 -32.63
C SER A 61 -16.83 74.18 -32.32
N SER A 62 -15.59 73.94 -32.78
CA SER A 62 -14.45 74.82 -33.04
C SER A 62 -14.54 76.31 -32.66
N GLY A 63 -13.63 76.74 -31.78
CA GLY A 63 -12.98 78.04 -31.90
C GLY A 63 -13.19 79.05 -30.77
N SER A 64 -12.52 78.85 -29.62
CA SER A 64 -11.99 79.95 -28.79
C SER A 64 -11.09 79.39 -27.70
N SER A 65 -9.85 79.86 -27.68
CA SER A 65 -8.76 79.48 -26.78
C SER A 65 -8.69 80.39 -25.54
N ALA A 66 -8.12 79.83 -24.47
CA ALA A 66 -7.67 80.43 -23.21
C ALA A 66 -8.76 80.66 -22.13
N SER A 67 -8.54 80.43 -20.84
CA SER A 67 -7.43 79.84 -20.07
C SER A 67 -7.79 79.91 -18.58
N SER A 68 -7.81 78.78 -17.89
CA SER A 68 -7.52 78.67 -16.45
C SER A 68 -7.25 77.19 -16.16
N ALA A 69 -5.98 76.79 -16.26
CA ALA A 69 -5.56 75.43 -15.89
C ALA A 69 -5.86 75.11 -14.41
N ASN A 70 -6.15 76.13 -13.60
CA ASN A 70 -6.45 76.00 -12.17
C ASN A 70 -7.90 75.57 -11.89
N ASP A 71 -8.86 75.82 -12.78
CA ASP A 71 -10.25 75.35 -12.59
C ASP A 71 -10.39 73.87 -12.92
N ASN A 72 -9.71 73.40 -13.98
CA ASN A 72 -9.70 71.98 -14.33
C ASN A 72 -8.91 71.14 -13.32
N SER A 73 -7.85 71.68 -12.70
CA SER A 73 -7.13 70.97 -11.63
C SER A 73 -7.93 70.90 -10.34
N ASN A 74 -8.75 71.90 -10.03
CA ASN A 74 -9.62 71.89 -8.85
C ASN A 74 -10.82 70.95 -9.03
N ILE A 75 -11.37 70.85 -10.25
CA ILE A 75 -12.40 69.85 -10.59
C ILE A 75 -11.80 68.44 -10.61
N ALA A 76 -10.62 68.24 -11.22
CA ALA A 76 -9.93 66.95 -11.22
C ALA A 76 -9.51 66.51 -9.81
N ALA A 77 -9.06 67.44 -8.95
CA ALA A 77 -8.72 67.16 -7.55
C ALA A 77 -9.96 66.97 -6.68
N PHE A 78 -11.08 67.66 -6.95
CA PHE A 78 -12.35 67.42 -6.28
C PHE A 78 -12.93 66.05 -6.67
N VAL A 79 -12.83 65.66 -7.95
CA VAL A 79 -13.24 64.32 -8.43
C VAL A 79 -12.27 63.22 -7.96
N SER A 80 -10.97 63.50 -7.77
CA SER A 80 -10.00 62.53 -7.26
C SER A 80 -9.99 62.41 -5.73
N GLN A 81 -10.43 63.44 -4.99
CA GLN A 81 -10.58 63.40 -3.52
C GLN A 81 -12.00 63.02 -3.09
N ASN A 82 -13.02 63.32 -3.91
CA ASN A 82 -14.37 62.76 -3.82
C ASN A 82 -14.56 61.73 -4.92
N THR A 83 -13.77 60.65 -4.90
CA THR A 83 -14.25 59.39 -5.49
C THR A 83 -15.62 59.17 -4.87
N ILE A 84 -16.69 59.32 -5.65
CA ILE A 84 -17.99 58.78 -5.28
C ILE A 84 -17.73 57.29 -5.18
N GLY A 85 -17.41 56.81 -3.97
CA GLY A 85 -17.27 55.41 -3.70
C GLY A 85 -18.56 54.78 -4.18
N ILE A 86 -18.50 54.05 -5.29
CA ILE A 86 -19.63 53.26 -5.73
C ILE A 86 -19.98 52.38 -4.54
N LEU A 87 -21.14 52.66 -3.93
CA LEU A 87 -21.62 51.93 -2.77
C LEU A 87 -21.57 50.45 -3.14
N SER A 88 -20.74 49.67 -2.44
CA SER A 88 -20.73 48.23 -2.64
C SER A 88 -22.08 47.70 -2.16
N ILE A 89 -22.72 46.88 -2.99
CA ILE A 89 -23.96 46.20 -2.67
C ILE A 89 -23.73 44.69 -2.64
N VAL A 90 -24.73 43.93 -2.21
CA VAL A 90 -24.68 42.46 -2.32
C VAL A 90 -24.58 42.02 -3.79
N PRO A 91 -24.00 40.85 -4.09
CA PRO A 91 -23.89 40.36 -5.46
C PRO A 91 -25.26 40.04 -6.07
N SER A 92 -25.35 39.97 -7.40
CA SER A 92 -26.49 39.33 -8.07
C SER A 92 -26.51 37.82 -7.80
N ALA A 93 -27.62 37.14 -8.08
CA ALA A 93 -27.70 35.69 -7.92
C ALA A 93 -26.73 34.95 -8.86
N PRO A 94 -26.11 33.83 -8.41
CA PRO A 94 -25.47 32.87 -9.31
C PRO A 94 -26.46 32.25 -10.30
N THR A 95 -25.96 31.73 -11.42
CA THR A 95 -26.79 31.11 -12.47
C THR A 95 -26.23 29.76 -12.92
N ALA A 96 -26.97 29.07 -13.79
CA ALA A 96 -26.56 27.81 -14.42
C ALA A 96 -26.03 26.75 -13.42
N VAL A 97 -26.78 26.52 -12.33
CA VAL A 97 -26.42 25.49 -11.35
C VAL A 97 -26.70 24.10 -11.94
N VAL A 98 -25.64 23.31 -12.07
CA VAL A 98 -25.68 21.93 -12.57
C VAL A 98 -25.18 21.01 -11.47
N ALA A 99 -25.87 19.89 -11.26
CA ALA A 99 -25.47 18.86 -10.32
C ALA A 99 -25.32 17.52 -11.05
N VAL A 100 -24.16 16.87 -10.92
CA VAL A 100 -23.85 15.56 -11.50
C VAL A 100 -23.79 14.53 -10.37
N SER A 101 -24.47 13.40 -10.55
CA SER A 101 -24.54 12.35 -9.53
C SER A 101 -23.23 11.59 -9.35
N GLY A 102 -22.87 11.37 -8.09
CA GLY A 102 -21.84 10.43 -7.66
C GLY A 102 -22.37 9.53 -6.55
N ASN A 103 -21.48 8.72 -5.97
CA ASN A 103 -21.83 7.92 -4.79
C ASN A 103 -22.02 8.82 -3.58
N ALA A 104 -23.21 8.80 -2.98
CA ALA A 104 -23.58 9.58 -1.80
C ALA A 104 -23.23 11.07 -1.91
N SER A 105 -23.16 11.59 -3.14
CA SER A 105 -22.67 12.91 -3.42
C SER A 105 -23.18 13.46 -4.74
N LEU A 106 -23.15 14.79 -4.87
CA LEU A 106 -23.39 15.52 -6.11
C LEU A 106 -22.19 16.44 -6.37
N ALA A 107 -21.57 16.33 -7.54
CA ALA A 107 -20.61 17.32 -8.01
C ALA A 107 -21.39 18.50 -8.61
N VAL A 108 -21.32 19.66 -7.98
CA VAL A 108 -22.09 20.85 -8.33
C VAL A 108 -21.19 21.89 -8.95
N THR A 109 -21.62 22.46 -10.08
CA THR A 109 -20.97 23.61 -10.73
C THR A 109 -22.01 24.70 -10.99
N TRP A 110 -21.55 25.94 -11.06
CA TRP A 110 -22.40 27.09 -11.36
C TRP A 110 -21.61 28.20 -12.06
N THR A 111 -22.34 29.19 -12.60
CA THR A 111 -21.76 30.43 -13.12
C THR A 111 -21.80 31.51 -12.03
N ALA A 112 -20.70 32.24 -11.89
CA ALA A 112 -20.60 33.36 -10.96
C ALA A 112 -21.65 34.45 -11.24
N PRO A 113 -22.03 35.26 -10.24
CA PRO A 113 -22.91 36.41 -10.44
C PRO A 113 -22.44 37.33 -11.57
N ALA A 114 -23.38 37.79 -12.41
CA ALA A 114 -23.10 38.77 -13.47
C ALA A 114 -22.59 40.11 -12.91
N SER A 115 -23.01 40.47 -11.68
CA SER A 115 -22.44 41.58 -10.91
C SER A 115 -22.04 41.11 -9.53
N ASN A 116 -20.82 41.44 -9.11
CA ASN A 116 -20.31 41.21 -7.76
C ASN A 116 -20.70 42.33 -6.77
N GLY A 117 -21.47 43.33 -7.23
CA GLY A 117 -21.90 44.45 -6.41
C GLY A 117 -20.76 45.40 -6.02
N GLY A 118 -19.63 45.39 -6.73
CA GLY A 118 -18.49 46.27 -6.45
C GLY A 118 -17.53 45.75 -5.36
N SER A 119 -17.78 44.57 -4.79
CA SER A 119 -16.86 43.87 -3.87
C SER A 119 -16.59 42.45 -4.36
N ALA A 120 -15.38 41.93 -4.15
CA ALA A 120 -15.02 40.57 -4.55
C ALA A 120 -15.93 39.52 -3.88
N ILE A 121 -16.27 38.46 -4.62
CA ILE A 121 -16.95 37.29 -4.06
C ILE A 121 -15.95 36.53 -3.20
N THR A 122 -16.34 36.25 -1.95
CA THR A 122 -15.49 35.58 -0.97
C THR A 122 -15.95 34.15 -0.69
N ASP A 123 -17.24 33.86 -0.91
CA ASP A 123 -17.82 32.55 -0.61
C ASP A 123 -19.07 32.25 -1.46
N TYR A 124 -19.44 30.97 -1.52
CA TYR A 124 -20.73 30.51 -2.03
C TYR A 124 -21.41 29.59 -1.01
N LEU A 125 -22.60 29.97 -0.55
CA LEU A 125 -23.42 29.09 0.29
C LEU A 125 -24.19 28.12 -0.61
N VAL A 126 -23.91 26.84 -0.48
CA VAL A 126 -24.61 25.76 -1.21
C VAL A 126 -25.67 25.15 -0.30
N LYS A 127 -26.90 25.03 -0.80
CA LYS A 127 -28.00 24.36 -0.09
C LYS A 127 -28.56 23.23 -0.93
N TYR A 128 -28.99 22.17 -0.27
CA TYR A 128 -29.63 21.01 -0.90
C TYR A 128 -30.99 20.71 -0.27
N SER A 129 -31.86 20.06 -1.04
CA SER A 129 -33.20 19.69 -0.62
C SER A 129 -33.57 18.31 -1.17
N SER A 130 -34.06 17.41 -0.33
CA SER A 130 -34.58 16.09 -0.71
C SER A 130 -36.09 16.06 -1.00
N ASN A 131 -36.80 17.18 -0.83
CA ASN A 131 -38.26 17.28 -1.00
C ASN A 131 -38.65 18.38 -2.00
N ASN A 132 -37.92 18.43 -3.12
CA ASN A 132 -38.16 19.32 -4.25
C ASN A 132 -38.26 20.83 -3.89
N GLY A 133 -37.50 21.27 -2.89
CA GLY A 133 -37.36 22.67 -2.50
C GLY A 133 -38.26 23.10 -1.34
N SER A 134 -39.01 22.18 -0.72
CA SER A 134 -39.90 22.49 0.40
C SER A 134 -39.12 22.83 1.67
N THR A 135 -38.04 22.09 1.97
CA THR A 135 -37.09 22.40 3.04
C THR A 135 -35.66 22.32 2.52
N TRP A 136 -34.77 23.15 3.07
CA TRP A 136 -33.40 23.28 2.61
C TRP A 136 -32.41 23.07 3.75
N THR A 137 -31.39 22.27 3.49
CA THR A 137 -30.26 22.07 4.38
C THR A 137 -29.04 22.80 3.82
N ASN A 138 -28.30 23.49 4.69
CA ASN A 138 -27.03 24.12 4.31
C ASN A 138 -25.96 23.04 4.24
N PHE A 139 -25.25 22.94 3.11
CA PHE A 139 -24.05 22.14 3.05
C PHE A 139 -22.89 22.93 3.66
N VAL A 140 -22.23 22.35 4.67
CA VAL A 140 -21.11 22.99 5.38
C VAL A 140 -19.82 22.68 4.64
N HIS A 141 -19.11 23.72 4.22
CA HIS A 141 -17.83 23.62 3.53
C HIS A 141 -16.92 24.80 3.89
N PRO A 142 -15.59 24.71 3.69
CA PRO A 142 -14.68 25.83 3.90
C PRO A 142 -14.97 27.00 2.96
N VAL A 143 -14.89 28.23 3.46
CA VAL A 143 -15.10 29.46 2.68
C VAL A 143 -14.27 29.44 1.40
N SER A 144 -14.93 29.61 0.25
CA SER A 144 -14.26 29.52 -1.05
C SER A 144 -14.94 30.34 -2.15
N PRO A 145 -14.19 31.10 -2.97
CA PRO A 145 -14.72 31.78 -4.15
C PRO A 145 -14.82 30.87 -5.38
N ALA A 146 -14.52 29.58 -5.27
CA ALA A 146 -14.63 28.63 -6.38
C ALA A 146 -16.10 28.44 -6.81
N THR A 147 -16.32 28.25 -8.11
CA THR A 147 -17.66 28.05 -8.68
C THR A 147 -18.01 26.57 -8.87
N SER A 148 -17.39 25.71 -8.08
CA SER A 148 -17.64 24.27 -8.04
C SER A 148 -17.41 23.72 -6.63
N LEU A 149 -18.18 22.69 -6.27
CA LEU A 149 -18.09 22.00 -4.99
C LEU A 149 -18.74 20.62 -5.08
N THR A 150 -18.25 19.65 -4.31
CA THR A 150 -18.94 18.36 -4.15
C THR A 150 -19.74 18.36 -2.85
N VAL A 151 -21.07 18.24 -2.97
CA VAL A 151 -21.97 18.04 -1.83
C VAL A 151 -21.94 16.56 -1.47
N THR A 152 -21.43 16.21 -0.29
CA THR A 152 -21.28 14.82 0.19
C THR A 152 -22.28 14.49 1.29
N GLY A 153 -22.35 13.21 1.69
CA GLY A 153 -23.24 12.74 2.78
C GLY A 153 -24.70 12.63 2.37
N LEU A 154 -24.99 12.52 1.08
CA LEU A 154 -26.33 12.38 0.53
C LEU A 154 -26.74 10.90 0.49
N ALA A 155 -28.05 10.63 0.56
CA ALA A 155 -28.56 9.27 0.44
C ALA A 155 -28.67 8.86 -1.04
N ASN A 156 -28.09 7.70 -1.40
CA ASN A 156 -28.28 7.11 -2.72
C ASN A 156 -29.76 6.78 -2.97
N GLY A 157 -30.24 6.96 -4.20
CA GLY A 157 -31.63 6.73 -4.60
C GLY A 157 -32.60 7.87 -4.25
N THR A 158 -32.16 8.88 -3.48
CA THR A 158 -32.97 10.08 -3.18
C THR A 158 -32.63 11.21 -4.15
N ALA A 159 -33.63 11.80 -4.80
CA ALA A 159 -33.41 12.96 -5.66
C ALA A 159 -33.18 14.22 -4.82
N TYR A 160 -32.15 14.98 -5.16
CA TYR A 160 -31.85 16.27 -4.53
C TYR A 160 -31.84 17.39 -5.56
N VAL A 161 -32.34 18.56 -5.14
CA VAL A 161 -32.19 19.83 -5.88
C VAL A 161 -31.21 20.73 -5.12
N ILE A 162 -30.40 21.48 -5.87
CA ILE A 162 -29.36 22.36 -5.32
C ILE A 162 -29.69 23.81 -5.65
N LYS A 163 -29.36 24.73 -4.74
CA LYS A 163 -29.28 26.15 -5.04
C LYS A 163 -28.05 26.77 -4.40
N VAL A 164 -27.56 27.84 -5.01
CA VAL A 164 -26.30 28.49 -4.63
C VAL A 164 -26.55 29.97 -4.36
N ILE A 165 -25.91 30.52 -3.34
CA ILE A 165 -25.99 31.92 -2.93
C ILE A 165 -24.56 32.48 -2.87
N ALA A 166 -24.30 33.59 -3.57
CA ALA A 166 -22.99 34.23 -3.53
C ALA A 166 -22.85 35.14 -2.30
N ARG A 167 -21.63 35.29 -1.79
CA ARG A 167 -21.30 36.20 -0.69
C ARG A 167 -20.13 37.09 -1.04
N ASN A 168 -20.25 38.38 -0.73
CA ASN A 168 -19.14 39.33 -0.70
C ASN A 168 -19.04 39.99 0.69
N ALA A 169 -18.19 41.01 0.84
CA ALA A 169 -18.01 41.72 2.10
C ALA A 169 -19.27 42.46 2.60
N VAL A 170 -20.21 42.79 1.72
CA VAL A 170 -21.46 43.49 2.05
C VAL A 170 -22.52 42.52 2.56
N GLY A 171 -22.59 41.32 1.97
CA GLY A 171 -23.59 40.33 2.36
C GLY A 171 -23.78 39.23 1.33
N ILE A 172 -24.96 38.61 1.36
CA ILE A 172 -25.32 37.48 0.49
C ILE A 172 -26.32 37.90 -0.59
N SER A 173 -26.23 37.26 -1.76
CA SER A 173 -27.16 37.47 -2.87
C SER A 173 -28.53 36.83 -2.62
N LEU A 174 -29.47 37.06 -3.55
CA LEU A 174 -30.59 36.14 -3.74
C LEU A 174 -30.07 34.74 -4.16
N PRO A 175 -30.80 33.65 -3.86
CA PRO A 175 -30.45 32.32 -4.34
C PRO A 175 -30.54 32.24 -5.87
N SER A 176 -29.72 31.37 -6.46
CA SER A 176 -29.90 30.92 -7.84
C SER A 176 -31.28 30.27 -8.04
N ALA A 177 -31.67 30.09 -9.30
CA ALA A 177 -32.68 29.08 -9.63
C ALA A 177 -32.22 27.70 -9.12
N ASN A 178 -33.18 26.83 -8.78
CA ASN A 178 -32.88 25.46 -8.40
C ASN A 178 -32.26 24.73 -9.60
N SER A 179 -31.28 23.87 -9.33
CA SER A 179 -30.82 22.89 -10.31
C SER A 179 -31.96 21.96 -10.72
N ALA A 180 -31.79 21.27 -11.84
CA ALA A 180 -32.56 20.05 -12.09
C ALA A 180 -32.33 19.04 -10.93
N PRO A 181 -33.33 18.19 -10.58
CA PRO A 181 -33.13 17.13 -9.61
C PRO A 181 -32.04 16.16 -10.06
N ALA A 182 -31.13 15.80 -9.16
CA ALA A 182 -30.09 14.81 -9.37
C ALA A 182 -30.14 13.75 -8.26
N THR A 183 -30.03 12.48 -8.65
CA THR A 183 -30.15 11.33 -7.73
C THR A 183 -28.78 10.66 -7.58
N PRO A 184 -28.10 10.79 -6.43
CA PRO A 184 -26.90 10.01 -6.13
C PRO A 184 -27.17 8.51 -6.27
N ALA A 185 -26.18 7.78 -6.77
CA ALA A 185 -26.27 6.35 -6.99
C ALA A 185 -24.90 5.71 -6.76
N ALA A 186 -24.89 4.41 -6.46
CA ALA A 186 -23.64 3.67 -6.38
C ALA A 186 -22.89 3.75 -7.72
N THR A 187 -21.57 3.84 -7.65
CA THR A 187 -20.66 3.85 -8.80
C THR A 187 -19.81 2.58 -8.79
N VAL A 188 -18.99 2.40 -9.83
CA VAL A 188 -17.93 1.38 -9.79
C VAL A 188 -16.92 1.69 -8.67
N PRO A 189 -16.14 0.70 -8.19
CA PRO A 189 -15.12 0.92 -7.18
C PRO A 189 -13.97 1.79 -7.68
N GLY A 190 -13.17 2.30 -6.75
CA GLY A 190 -11.83 2.79 -7.07
C GLY A 190 -10.89 1.66 -7.50
N SER A 191 -9.69 2.01 -7.98
CA SER A 191 -8.67 1.03 -8.35
C SER A 191 -8.00 0.39 -7.13
N PRO A 192 -7.69 -0.92 -7.18
CA PRO A 192 -6.77 -1.54 -6.24
C PRO A 192 -5.38 -0.89 -6.30
N THR A 193 -4.62 -1.00 -5.21
CA THR A 193 -3.27 -0.44 -5.11
C THR A 193 -2.28 -1.44 -4.52
N ALA A 194 -0.99 -1.07 -4.46
CA ALA A 194 0.07 -1.88 -3.85
C ALA A 194 0.12 -3.35 -4.33
N VAL A 195 0.01 -3.56 -5.65
CA VAL A 195 0.11 -4.90 -6.23
C VAL A 195 1.53 -5.42 -6.12
N ALA A 196 1.71 -6.50 -5.38
CA ALA A 196 2.98 -7.20 -5.21
C ALA A 196 2.83 -8.65 -5.68
N ALA A 197 3.93 -9.22 -6.17
CA ALA A 197 4.00 -10.61 -6.57
C ALA A 197 5.26 -11.24 -5.97
N VAL A 198 5.10 -12.44 -5.41
CA VAL A 198 6.21 -13.28 -4.94
C VAL A 198 6.32 -14.47 -5.88
N ARG A 199 7.55 -14.73 -6.34
CA ARG A 199 7.82 -15.85 -7.25
C ARG A 199 7.54 -17.19 -6.58
N GLY A 200 6.83 -18.06 -7.29
CA GLY A 200 6.75 -19.49 -7.01
C GLY A 200 7.23 -20.30 -8.21
N ASN A 201 7.02 -21.61 -8.16
CA ASN A 201 7.26 -22.48 -9.30
C ASN A 201 6.05 -22.41 -10.25
N ALA A 202 6.29 -22.01 -11.51
CA ALA A 202 5.28 -21.84 -12.54
C ALA A 202 4.07 -20.98 -12.08
N SER A 203 4.31 -20.10 -11.11
CA SER A 203 3.27 -19.35 -10.43
C SER A 203 3.81 -18.09 -9.78
N LEU A 204 2.91 -17.14 -9.52
CA LEU A 204 3.15 -15.95 -8.70
C LEU A 204 2.08 -15.87 -7.62
N ALA A 205 2.49 -15.76 -6.35
CA ALA A 205 1.59 -15.40 -5.26
C ALA A 205 1.42 -13.87 -5.27
N VAL A 206 0.24 -13.40 -5.65
CA VAL A 206 -0.07 -11.99 -5.85
C VAL A 206 -0.89 -11.48 -4.66
N THR A 207 -0.52 -10.31 -4.14
CA THR A 207 -1.26 -9.58 -3.10
C THR A 207 -1.50 -8.14 -3.54
N TRP A 208 -2.54 -7.51 -3.02
CA TRP A 208 -2.85 -6.11 -3.29
C TRP A 208 -3.60 -5.47 -2.11
N THR A 209 -3.77 -4.15 -2.15
CA THR A 209 -4.64 -3.40 -1.24
C THR A 209 -5.97 -3.11 -1.93
N ALA A 210 -7.06 -3.37 -1.22
CA ALA A 210 -8.41 -3.07 -1.67
C ALA A 210 -8.59 -1.57 -1.99
N PRO A 211 -9.51 -1.19 -2.91
CA PRO A 211 -9.80 0.22 -3.16
C PRO A 211 -10.27 0.95 -1.91
N VAL A 212 -9.82 2.20 -1.72
CA VAL A 212 -10.28 3.07 -0.62
C VAL A 212 -11.79 3.34 -0.71
N SER A 213 -12.32 3.46 -1.93
CA SER A 213 -13.76 3.63 -2.19
C SER A 213 -14.31 2.41 -2.91
N THR A 214 -15.38 1.83 -2.39
CA THR A 214 -16.14 0.75 -3.04
C THR A 214 -17.18 1.29 -4.04
N GLY A 215 -17.31 2.61 -4.16
CA GLY A 215 -18.36 3.24 -4.96
C GLY A 215 -19.75 3.12 -4.35
N GLY A 216 -19.87 2.73 -3.07
CA GLY A 216 -21.18 2.60 -2.40
C GLY A 216 -21.88 1.26 -2.61
N SER A 217 -21.22 0.31 -3.27
CA SER A 217 -21.64 -1.10 -3.38
C SER A 217 -20.48 -2.00 -2.97
N PRO A 218 -20.69 -3.10 -2.20
CA PRO A 218 -19.60 -3.96 -1.74
C PRO A 218 -18.76 -4.52 -2.89
N ILE A 219 -17.46 -4.71 -2.66
CA ILE A 219 -16.61 -5.44 -3.60
C ILE A 219 -17.09 -6.89 -3.65
N THR A 220 -17.30 -7.41 -4.86
CA THR A 220 -17.76 -8.78 -5.10
C THR A 220 -16.68 -9.67 -5.70
N ASP A 221 -15.68 -9.09 -6.38
CA ASP A 221 -14.60 -9.83 -7.02
C ASP A 221 -13.37 -8.95 -7.33
N TYR A 222 -12.23 -9.58 -7.57
CA TYR A 222 -11.03 -8.96 -8.11
C TYR A 222 -10.57 -9.69 -9.37
N LEU A 223 -10.59 -9.02 -10.52
CA LEU A 223 -10.07 -9.58 -11.76
C LEU A 223 -8.55 -9.37 -11.81
N VAL A 224 -7.80 -10.46 -11.97
CA VAL A 224 -6.34 -10.41 -12.10
C VAL A 224 -5.91 -10.63 -13.55
N LYS A 225 -5.01 -9.77 -14.05
CA LYS A 225 -4.40 -9.92 -15.37
C LYS A 225 -2.89 -9.99 -15.26
N TYR A 226 -2.27 -10.76 -16.14
CA TYR A 226 -0.81 -10.87 -16.23
C TYR A 226 -0.33 -10.60 -17.66
N SER A 227 0.94 -10.21 -17.78
CA SER A 227 1.60 -9.93 -19.05
C SER A 227 3.05 -10.39 -19.02
N SER A 228 3.47 -11.15 -20.04
CA SER A 228 4.87 -11.59 -20.23
C SER A 228 5.70 -10.64 -21.09
N ASN A 229 5.12 -9.54 -21.58
CA ASN A 229 5.75 -8.57 -22.48
C ASN A 229 5.61 -7.13 -21.96
N ASN A 230 5.80 -6.99 -20.63
CA ASN A 230 5.81 -5.73 -19.91
C ASN A 230 4.56 -4.85 -20.15
N GLY A 231 3.39 -5.49 -20.25
CA GLY A 231 2.10 -4.81 -20.37
C GLY A 231 1.64 -4.51 -21.80
N SER A 232 2.38 -4.96 -22.83
CA SER A 232 1.98 -4.77 -24.24
C SER A 232 0.71 -5.57 -24.58
N THR A 233 0.64 -6.82 -24.12
CA THR A 233 -0.57 -7.64 -24.17
C THR A 233 -0.88 -8.21 -22.79
N TRP A 234 -2.17 -8.43 -22.51
CA TRP A 234 -2.64 -8.89 -21.20
C TRP A 234 -3.51 -10.12 -21.35
N THR A 235 -3.25 -11.11 -20.50
CA THR A 235 -4.08 -12.31 -20.36
C THR A 235 -4.87 -12.21 -19.06
N ASN A 236 -6.16 -12.54 -19.11
CA ASN A 236 -6.98 -12.66 -17.91
C ASN A 236 -6.63 -13.99 -17.22
N PHE A 237 -6.31 -13.94 -15.94
CA PHE A 237 -6.23 -15.15 -15.14
C PHE A 237 -7.64 -15.54 -14.69
N VAL A 238 -8.06 -16.76 -15.01
CA VAL A 238 -9.40 -17.25 -14.66
C VAL A 238 -9.34 -17.89 -13.28
N HIS A 239 -10.18 -17.40 -12.36
CA HIS A 239 -10.31 -17.93 -11.00
C HIS A 239 -11.78 -17.82 -10.54
N PRO A 240 -12.19 -18.57 -9.51
CA PRO A 240 -13.48 -18.36 -8.86
C PRO A 240 -13.59 -16.95 -8.27
N VAL A 241 -14.81 -16.40 -8.22
CA VAL A 241 -15.06 -15.08 -7.63
C VAL A 241 -14.52 -15.02 -6.19
N SER A 242 -13.81 -13.95 -5.85
CA SER A 242 -13.18 -13.81 -4.54
C SER A 242 -13.07 -12.35 -4.11
N THR A 243 -13.41 -12.08 -2.86
CA THR A 243 -13.22 -10.78 -2.20
C THR A 243 -11.90 -10.69 -1.43
N VAL A 244 -11.11 -11.77 -1.41
CA VAL A 244 -9.82 -11.81 -0.73
C VAL A 244 -8.78 -11.06 -1.58
N PRO A 245 -8.00 -10.13 -1.01
CA PRO A 245 -7.06 -9.30 -1.76
C PRO A 245 -5.72 -10.02 -2.04
N SER A 246 -5.80 -11.30 -2.38
CA SER A 246 -4.66 -12.14 -2.73
C SER A 246 -5.09 -13.29 -3.64
N LEU A 247 -4.20 -13.71 -4.55
CA LEU A 247 -4.44 -14.83 -5.45
C LEU A 247 -3.14 -15.45 -5.92
N SER A 248 -3.11 -16.78 -6.10
CA SER A 248 -2.02 -17.46 -6.78
C SER A 248 -2.30 -17.56 -8.29
N VAL A 249 -1.49 -16.86 -9.09
CA VAL A 249 -1.54 -16.91 -10.56
C VAL A 249 -0.66 -18.06 -11.02
N THR A 250 -1.26 -19.15 -11.49
CA THR A 250 -0.56 -20.40 -11.86
C THR A 250 -0.47 -20.60 -13.38
N GLY A 251 0.33 -21.57 -13.82
CA GLY A 251 0.47 -21.92 -15.24
C GLY A 251 1.41 -20.99 -16.00
N LEU A 252 2.30 -20.30 -15.28
CA LEU A 252 3.28 -19.38 -15.83
C LEU A 252 4.58 -20.11 -16.19
N ALA A 253 5.35 -19.57 -17.14
CA ALA A 253 6.64 -20.15 -17.51
C ALA A 253 7.75 -19.66 -16.55
N ASN A 254 8.53 -20.61 -16.01
CA ASN A 254 9.72 -20.27 -15.21
C ASN A 254 10.76 -19.51 -16.05
N GLY A 255 11.45 -18.55 -15.44
CA GLY A 255 12.44 -17.69 -16.08
C GLY A 255 11.86 -16.53 -16.91
N THR A 256 10.56 -16.55 -17.20
CA THR A 256 9.88 -15.44 -17.92
C THR A 256 9.39 -14.40 -16.93
N ASN A 257 9.74 -13.13 -17.13
CA ASN A 257 9.21 -12.03 -16.32
C ASN A 257 7.73 -11.79 -16.62
N TYR A 258 6.91 -11.71 -15.57
CA TYR A 258 5.52 -11.29 -15.66
C TYR A 258 5.27 -10.03 -14.84
N VAL A 259 4.43 -9.13 -15.37
CA VAL A 259 3.84 -8.02 -14.64
C VAL A 259 2.35 -8.28 -14.41
N ILE A 260 1.85 -7.87 -13.25
CA ILE A 260 0.48 -8.11 -12.80
C ILE A 260 -0.27 -6.79 -12.64
N LYS A 261 -1.56 -6.78 -12.95
CA LYS A 261 -2.49 -5.72 -12.53
C LYS A 261 -3.81 -6.31 -12.07
N VAL A 262 -4.49 -5.59 -11.19
CA VAL A 262 -5.72 -6.05 -10.53
C VAL A 262 -6.82 -5.02 -10.75
N ILE A 263 -8.05 -5.49 -10.94
CA ILE A 263 -9.25 -4.66 -11.16
C ILE A 263 -10.31 -5.10 -10.15
N ALA A 264 -10.80 -4.18 -9.33
CA ALA A 264 -11.92 -4.46 -8.42
C ALA A 264 -13.26 -4.43 -9.15
N ARG A 265 -14.21 -5.26 -8.69
CA ARG A 265 -15.60 -5.33 -9.17
C ARG A 265 -16.58 -5.17 -8.02
N ASN A 266 -17.68 -4.46 -8.26
CA ASN A 266 -18.89 -4.47 -7.42
C ASN A 266 -20.13 -4.75 -8.29
N ALA A 267 -21.34 -4.57 -7.74
CA ALA A 267 -22.58 -4.78 -8.48
C ALA A 267 -22.82 -3.80 -9.64
N VAL A 268 -22.18 -2.61 -9.61
CA VAL A 268 -22.30 -1.59 -10.67
C VAL A 268 -21.37 -1.91 -11.84
N GLY A 269 -20.18 -2.44 -11.56
CA GLY A 269 -19.22 -2.78 -12.60
C GLY A 269 -17.79 -2.90 -12.08
N ILE A 270 -16.84 -2.64 -12.97
CA ILE A 270 -15.40 -2.77 -12.70
C ILE A 270 -14.72 -1.40 -12.61
N SER A 271 -13.71 -1.31 -11.76
CA SER A 271 -12.83 -0.15 -11.61
C SER A 271 -11.85 0.01 -12.79
N LEU A 272 -11.11 1.12 -12.79
CA LEU A 272 -9.87 1.21 -13.55
C LEU A 272 -8.83 0.23 -12.99
N PRO A 273 -7.91 -0.32 -13.81
CA PRO A 273 -6.86 -1.19 -13.32
C PRO A 273 -5.92 -0.50 -12.33
N SER A 274 -5.32 -1.28 -11.44
CA SER A 274 -4.19 -0.85 -10.63
C SER A 274 -3.00 -0.43 -11.51
N ALA A 275 -2.03 0.25 -10.90
CA ALA A 275 -0.68 0.27 -11.44
C ALA A 275 -0.13 -1.16 -11.59
N ASN A 276 0.78 -1.36 -12.55
CA ASN A 276 1.45 -2.65 -12.74
C ASN A 276 2.35 -2.96 -11.54
N SER A 277 2.45 -4.24 -11.18
CA SER A 277 3.50 -4.73 -10.27
C SER A 277 4.89 -4.56 -10.90
N ALA A 278 5.92 -4.70 -10.08
CA ALA A 278 7.26 -4.98 -10.58
C ALA A 278 7.27 -6.29 -11.40
N PRO A 279 8.16 -6.44 -12.41
CA PRO A 279 8.31 -7.68 -13.14
C PRO A 279 8.89 -8.76 -12.23
N VAL A 280 8.28 -9.94 -12.24
CA VAL A 280 8.73 -11.10 -11.45
C VAL A 280 8.78 -12.34 -12.33
N ALA A 281 9.91 -13.05 -12.32
CA ALA A 281 10.05 -14.34 -12.97
C ALA A 281 9.75 -15.48 -12.00
N PRO A 282 8.75 -16.34 -12.29
CA PRO A 282 8.62 -17.64 -11.63
C PRO A 282 9.90 -18.46 -11.79
N ALA A 283 10.20 -19.32 -10.82
CA ALA A 283 11.36 -20.18 -10.87
C ALA A 283 11.16 -21.44 -10.04
N LEU A 284 11.88 -22.50 -10.40
CA LEU A 284 12.00 -23.68 -9.56
C LEU A 284 12.58 -23.32 -8.19
N LEU A 285 12.13 -24.05 -7.18
CA LEU A 285 12.74 -24.05 -5.87
C LEU A 285 14.18 -24.55 -5.97
N VAL A 286 15.10 -23.87 -5.31
CA VAL A 286 16.50 -24.27 -5.22
C VAL A 286 16.85 -24.37 -3.74
N MET A 287 17.58 -25.42 -3.38
CA MET A 287 18.15 -25.56 -2.05
C MET A 287 19.61 -25.10 -2.08
N SER A 288 20.00 -24.31 -1.08
CA SER A 288 21.41 -24.02 -0.84
C SER A 288 22.10 -25.33 -0.47
N ARG A 289 23.25 -25.62 -1.08
CA ARG A 289 24.00 -26.85 -0.87
C ARG A 289 25.48 -26.55 -0.70
N VAL A 290 26.15 -27.40 0.07
CA VAL A 290 27.61 -27.39 0.21
C VAL A 290 28.20 -28.72 -0.25
N THR A 291 29.44 -28.69 -0.71
CA THR A 291 30.18 -29.88 -1.14
C THR A 291 30.92 -30.47 0.06
N VAL A 292 30.67 -31.75 0.34
CA VAL A 292 31.37 -32.51 1.37
C VAL A 292 32.42 -33.41 0.71
N GLY A 293 33.68 -33.20 1.07
CA GLY A 293 34.86 -33.85 0.49
C GLY A 293 35.43 -34.98 1.35
N ASP A 294 36.74 -35.23 1.21
CA ASP A 294 37.51 -36.24 1.98
C ASP A 294 36.92 -37.66 1.92
N ALA A 295 36.68 -38.17 0.71
CA ALA A 295 36.20 -39.52 0.47
C ALA A 295 37.14 -40.57 1.13
N GLY A 296 36.55 -41.58 1.77
CA GLY A 296 37.27 -42.64 2.47
C GLY A 296 37.70 -42.28 3.90
N ASN A 297 37.15 -41.20 4.47
CA ASN A 297 37.40 -40.84 5.87
C ASN A 297 36.92 -41.93 6.83
N ALA A 298 37.62 -42.08 7.95
CA ALA A 298 37.24 -43.01 9.00
C ALA A 298 36.00 -42.53 9.76
N ALA A 299 35.26 -43.48 10.33
CA ALA A 299 34.15 -43.21 11.23
C ALA A 299 34.62 -42.60 12.56
N ASP A 300 33.71 -41.91 13.25
CA ASP A 300 33.90 -41.42 14.60
C ASP A 300 33.85 -42.57 15.59
N THR A 301 35.00 -42.91 16.17
CA THR A 301 35.12 -43.97 17.15
C THR A 301 34.56 -43.61 18.52
N ASN A 302 34.24 -42.34 18.76
CA ASN A 302 33.83 -41.87 20.10
C ASN A 302 32.34 -42.00 20.39
N THR A 303 31.51 -42.31 19.38
CA THR A 303 30.04 -42.40 19.52
C THR A 303 29.53 -43.80 19.79
N GLY A 304 30.38 -44.84 19.71
CA GLY A 304 29.98 -46.24 19.82
C GLY A 304 29.28 -46.80 18.58
N SER A 305 28.56 -45.97 17.81
CA SER A 305 27.84 -46.37 16.59
C SER A 305 28.64 -46.20 15.29
N LEU A 306 29.87 -45.68 15.35
CA LEU A 306 30.79 -45.51 14.20
C LEU A 306 30.19 -44.69 13.03
N TYR A 307 29.74 -43.47 13.31
CA TYR A 307 29.18 -42.58 12.29
C TYR A 307 30.23 -41.84 11.45
N GLY A 308 29.84 -41.37 10.26
CA GLY A 308 30.59 -40.38 9.49
C GLY A 308 31.54 -40.94 8.42
N ALA A 309 31.75 -42.25 8.35
CA ALA A 309 32.54 -42.86 7.28
C ALA A 309 31.80 -42.75 5.93
N VAL A 310 32.39 -42.06 4.96
CA VAL A 310 31.82 -41.91 3.60
C VAL A 310 32.90 -42.07 2.55
N SER A 311 32.72 -43.02 1.61
CA SER A 311 33.71 -43.39 0.58
C SER A 311 33.68 -42.53 -0.69
N TYR A 312 32.87 -41.47 -0.71
CA TYR A 312 32.67 -40.60 -1.87
C TYR A 312 32.42 -39.15 -1.44
N SER A 313 32.63 -38.22 -2.37
CA SER A 313 32.22 -36.82 -2.21
C SER A 313 30.76 -36.65 -2.62
N TYR A 314 30.04 -35.73 -1.97
CA TYR A 314 28.62 -35.49 -2.24
C TYR A 314 28.25 -34.02 -1.94
N GLN A 315 27.00 -33.66 -2.24
CA GLN A 315 26.42 -32.38 -1.84
C GLN A 315 25.29 -32.61 -0.85
N ILE A 316 25.18 -31.73 0.14
CA ILE A 316 24.10 -31.75 1.14
C ILE A 316 23.54 -30.34 1.29
N GLY A 317 22.30 -30.22 1.75
CA GLY A 317 21.71 -28.93 2.10
C GLY A 317 22.60 -28.17 3.08
N ALA A 318 22.83 -26.88 2.81
CA ALA A 318 23.56 -26.01 3.74
C ALA A 318 22.76 -25.78 5.04
N TYR A 319 21.44 -25.91 4.94
CA TYR A 319 20.47 -25.74 6.02
C TYR A 319 19.35 -26.77 5.84
N ASP A 320 18.52 -26.92 6.88
CA ASP A 320 17.27 -27.66 6.82
C ASP A 320 16.30 -27.11 5.78
N VAL A 321 15.34 -27.95 5.38
CA VAL A 321 14.21 -27.50 4.55
C VAL A 321 13.39 -26.49 5.36
N THR A 322 13.30 -25.27 4.83
CA THR A 322 12.56 -24.18 5.46
C THR A 322 11.04 -24.34 5.30
N GLY A 323 10.26 -23.73 6.19
CA GLY A 323 8.81 -23.68 6.04
C GLY A 323 8.34 -23.06 4.73
N SER A 324 9.05 -22.06 4.21
CA SER A 324 8.78 -21.47 2.89
C SER A 324 8.98 -22.48 1.75
N GLN A 325 10.05 -23.29 1.80
CA GLN A 325 10.31 -24.34 0.82
C GLN A 325 9.24 -25.44 0.86
N TYR A 326 8.87 -25.88 2.06
CA TYR A 326 7.81 -26.88 2.22
C TYR A 326 6.42 -26.33 1.84
N THR A 327 6.14 -25.06 2.11
CA THR A 327 4.90 -24.38 1.66
C THR A 327 4.79 -24.36 0.14
N ALA A 328 5.92 -24.20 -0.58
CA ALA A 328 5.92 -24.27 -2.04
C ALA A 328 5.54 -25.69 -2.54
N PHE A 329 6.06 -26.73 -1.88
CA PHE A 329 5.68 -28.12 -2.15
C PHE A 329 4.19 -28.37 -1.89
N LEU A 330 3.69 -27.97 -0.71
CA LEU A 330 2.26 -28.10 -0.38
C LEU A 330 1.35 -27.37 -1.39
N ASN A 331 1.71 -26.17 -1.84
CA ASN A 331 0.92 -25.47 -2.87
C ASN A 331 0.97 -26.15 -4.25
N ALA A 332 2.06 -26.86 -4.57
CA ALA A 332 2.21 -27.54 -5.84
C ALA A 332 1.38 -28.84 -5.92
N VAL A 333 1.35 -29.61 -4.82
CA VAL A 333 0.77 -30.98 -4.83
C VAL A 333 -0.28 -31.25 -3.74
N GLY A 334 -0.42 -30.38 -2.76
CA GLY A 334 -1.27 -30.54 -1.57
C GLY A 334 -2.70 -30.02 -1.72
N LYS A 335 -3.20 -29.75 -2.93
CA LYS A 335 -4.56 -29.19 -3.11
C LYS A 335 -5.67 -30.09 -2.55
N THR A 336 -5.53 -31.41 -2.71
CA THR A 336 -6.38 -32.41 -2.06
C THR A 336 -5.78 -32.91 -0.75
N ASP A 337 -4.45 -32.81 -0.65
CA ASP A 337 -3.64 -33.36 0.44
C ASP A 337 -3.87 -34.85 0.72
N THR A 338 -3.87 -35.66 -0.36
CA THR A 338 -4.22 -37.08 -0.33
C THR A 338 -3.46 -37.90 0.72
N TYR A 339 -2.18 -37.60 0.94
CA TYR A 339 -1.32 -38.31 1.89
C TYR A 339 -1.06 -37.53 3.19
N ALA A 340 -1.86 -36.51 3.50
CA ALA A 340 -1.76 -35.70 4.71
C ALA A 340 -0.36 -35.08 4.91
N LEU A 341 0.19 -34.49 3.85
CA LEU A 341 1.48 -33.78 3.87
C LEU A 341 1.46 -32.58 4.82
N TYR A 342 0.27 -32.02 5.07
CA TYR A 342 0.07 -30.96 6.04
C TYR A 342 -0.45 -31.51 7.36
N ASN A 343 0.28 -31.22 8.45
CA ASN A 343 -0.17 -31.46 9.80
C ASN A 343 -0.75 -30.16 10.38
N VAL A 344 -1.91 -30.21 11.04
CA VAL A 344 -2.55 -29.02 11.65
C VAL A 344 -1.63 -28.28 12.63
N ASN A 345 -0.71 -29.00 13.29
CA ASN A 345 0.26 -28.40 14.21
C ASN A 345 1.32 -27.55 13.52
N MET A 346 1.54 -27.72 12.21
CA MET A 346 2.32 -26.76 11.41
C MET A 346 1.69 -25.36 11.46
N GLY A 347 0.38 -25.25 11.62
CA GLY A 347 -0.32 -23.97 11.67
C GLY A 347 -0.46 -23.37 13.07
N THR A 348 -0.35 -24.19 14.12
CA THR A 348 -0.64 -23.76 15.49
C THR A 348 0.61 -23.62 16.36
N ASN A 349 1.67 -24.37 16.08
CA ASN A 349 2.87 -24.31 16.90
C ASN A 349 3.73 -23.09 16.56
N THR A 350 3.78 -22.12 17.47
CA THR A 350 4.56 -20.88 17.34
C THR A 350 6.07 -21.09 17.48
N THR A 351 6.52 -22.29 17.85
CA THR A 351 7.92 -22.59 18.10
C THR A 351 8.69 -23.03 16.86
N VAL A 352 8.01 -23.28 15.75
CA VAL A 352 8.58 -23.80 14.49
C VAL A 352 8.15 -22.92 13.31
N ALA A 353 8.48 -23.30 12.08
CA ALA A 353 7.90 -22.63 10.92
C ALA A 353 6.39 -22.84 10.88
N GLN A 354 5.64 -21.73 10.88
CA GLN A 354 4.20 -21.75 10.86
C GLN A 354 3.64 -21.70 9.44
N ILE A 355 2.82 -22.69 9.09
CA ILE A 355 2.16 -22.81 7.78
C ILE A 355 0.65 -22.93 8.02
N SER A 356 -0.16 -22.01 7.49
CA SER A 356 -1.62 -22.13 7.53
C SER A 356 -2.13 -22.85 6.30
N GLN A 357 -3.17 -23.68 6.48
CA GLN A 357 -4.01 -24.20 5.39
C GLN A 357 -5.33 -23.42 5.34
N SER A 358 -5.85 -23.19 4.14
CA SER A 358 -7.16 -22.58 3.92
C SER A 358 -7.85 -23.21 2.71
N GLY A 359 -9.19 -23.18 2.68
CA GLY A 359 -10.00 -23.79 1.63
C GLY A 359 -10.60 -25.13 2.06
N ILE A 360 -10.98 -25.94 1.07
CA ILE A 360 -11.51 -27.30 1.25
C ILE A 360 -10.70 -28.29 0.41
N ALA A 361 -10.86 -29.59 0.65
CA ALA A 361 -10.18 -30.61 -0.14
C ALA A 361 -10.41 -30.41 -1.65
N GLY A 362 -9.32 -30.42 -2.41
CA GLY A 362 -9.28 -30.12 -3.85
C GLY A 362 -8.97 -28.64 -4.16
N THR A 363 -9.09 -27.76 -3.18
CA THR A 363 -8.83 -26.31 -3.30
C THR A 363 -7.94 -25.75 -2.20
N TYR A 364 -7.27 -26.60 -1.42
CA TYR A 364 -6.40 -26.13 -0.34
C TYR A 364 -5.30 -25.21 -0.86
N THR A 365 -5.03 -24.18 -0.07
CA THR A 365 -3.93 -23.24 -0.25
C THR A 365 -3.14 -23.15 1.06
N TYR A 366 -1.84 -22.94 0.93
CA TYR A 366 -0.92 -22.91 2.07
C TYR A 366 -0.14 -21.61 2.09
N ALA A 367 0.02 -21.03 3.27
CA ALA A 367 0.76 -19.79 3.44
C ALA A 367 1.66 -19.83 4.68
N VAL A 368 2.86 -19.29 4.56
CA VAL A 368 3.72 -19.03 5.71
C VAL A 368 3.09 -17.94 6.58
N MET A 369 3.14 -18.14 7.90
CA MET A 369 2.63 -17.18 8.89
C MET A 369 3.76 -16.50 9.65
N ASN A 370 3.45 -15.31 10.20
CA ASN A 370 4.26 -14.61 11.20
C ASN A 370 5.74 -14.41 10.82
N SER A 371 6.04 -14.32 9.52
CA SER A 371 7.41 -14.23 8.98
C SER A 371 8.34 -15.38 9.39
N THR A 372 7.80 -16.54 9.78
CA THR A 372 8.55 -17.71 10.26
C THR A 372 9.06 -18.63 9.15
N GLY A 373 8.91 -18.24 7.88
CA GLY A 373 9.15 -19.11 6.73
C GLY A 373 10.60 -19.56 6.56
N GLN A 374 11.56 -18.86 7.17
CA GLN A 374 12.97 -19.26 7.15
C GLN A 374 13.34 -20.23 8.27
N ARG A 375 12.43 -20.55 9.19
CA ARG A 375 12.67 -21.62 10.17
C ARG A 375 12.57 -22.99 9.50
N PRO A 376 13.27 -24.01 10.02
CA PRO A 376 13.06 -25.39 9.63
C PRO A 376 11.58 -25.79 9.69
N VAL A 377 11.13 -26.58 8.72
CA VAL A 377 9.81 -27.19 8.76
C VAL A 377 9.79 -28.30 9.82
N SER A 378 8.66 -28.44 10.52
CA SER A 378 8.46 -29.50 11.52
C SER A 378 7.11 -30.19 11.31
N TYR A 379 6.84 -31.26 12.06
CA TYR A 379 5.67 -32.13 11.86
C TYR A 379 5.63 -32.82 10.49
N VAL A 380 6.80 -33.02 9.89
CA VAL A 380 7.00 -33.79 8.67
C VAL A 380 7.47 -35.20 9.03
N SER A 381 6.85 -36.21 8.46
CA SER A 381 7.30 -37.60 8.58
C SER A 381 8.44 -37.90 7.60
N TRP A 382 9.06 -39.07 7.75
CA TRP A 382 9.99 -39.59 6.76
C TRP A 382 9.32 -39.73 5.38
N PHE A 383 8.07 -40.18 5.34
CA PHE A 383 7.31 -40.35 4.09
C PHE A 383 7.00 -39.01 3.41
N ASP A 384 6.73 -37.95 4.18
CA ASP A 384 6.57 -36.60 3.65
C ASP A 384 7.88 -36.07 3.05
N SER A 385 8.99 -36.32 3.75
CA SER A 385 10.33 -35.96 3.30
C SER A 385 10.74 -36.72 2.03
N ALA A 386 10.34 -37.99 1.91
CA ALA A 386 10.55 -38.80 0.71
C ALA A 386 9.74 -38.26 -0.48
N ARG A 387 8.47 -37.87 -0.26
CA ARG A 387 7.63 -37.23 -1.29
C ARG A 387 8.16 -35.87 -1.73
N PHE A 388 8.66 -35.06 -0.79
CA PHE A 388 9.34 -33.80 -1.09
C PHE A 388 10.59 -34.05 -1.96
N SER A 389 11.39 -35.06 -1.61
CA SER A 389 12.59 -35.45 -2.39
C SER A 389 12.24 -35.93 -3.79
N ASN A 390 11.18 -36.72 -3.94
CA ASN A 390 10.63 -37.14 -5.22
C ASN A 390 10.22 -35.94 -6.07
N TRP A 391 9.41 -35.04 -5.50
CA TRP A 391 8.95 -33.84 -6.19
C TRP A 391 10.12 -32.96 -6.67
N MET A 392 11.11 -32.72 -5.80
CA MET A 392 12.33 -31.99 -6.16
C MET A 392 13.11 -32.67 -7.30
N SER A 393 13.22 -34.00 -7.26
CA SER A 393 13.93 -34.79 -8.28
C SER A 393 13.15 -34.99 -9.59
N ASN A 394 11.83 -34.81 -9.57
CA ASN A 394 10.95 -34.92 -10.75
C ASN A 394 10.74 -33.59 -11.48
N GLY A 395 11.50 -32.54 -11.12
CA GLY A 395 11.36 -31.22 -11.73
C GLY A 395 10.21 -30.38 -11.15
N GLN A 396 9.76 -30.70 -9.93
CA GLN A 396 8.79 -29.93 -9.15
C GLN A 396 7.43 -29.76 -9.85
N LEU A 397 6.91 -30.82 -10.45
CA LEU A 397 5.64 -30.76 -11.17
C LEU A 397 4.48 -30.35 -10.25
N ASN A 398 3.52 -29.59 -10.80
CA ASN A 398 2.26 -29.25 -10.14
C ASN A 398 1.21 -30.32 -10.45
N GLY A 399 0.30 -30.62 -9.52
CA GLY A 399 -0.83 -31.50 -9.76
C GLY A 399 -1.09 -32.49 -8.63
N ALA A 400 -1.87 -33.53 -8.93
CA ALA A 400 -2.18 -34.57 -7.95
C ALA A 400 -0.92 -35.33 -7.50
N GLN A 401 -0.98 -35.91 -6.29
CA GLN A 401 0.06 -36.77 -5.73
C GLN A 401 0.00 -38.14 -6.43
N THR A 402 0.91 -38.39 -7.38
CA THR A 402 0.95 -39.56 -8.27
C THR A 402 2.38 -40.06 -8.42
N SER A 403 2.59 -41.14 -9.18
CA SER A 403 3.93 -41.68 -9.49
C SER A 403 4.86 -40.69 -10.18
N THR A 404 4.35 -39.74 -10.97
CA THR A 404 5.18 -38.76 -11.66
C THR A 404 5.49 -37.51 -10.84
N THR A 405 4.72 -37.25 -9.77
CA THR A 405 4.90 -36.07 -8.92
C THR A 405 5.59 -36.43 -7.61
N THR A 406 4.96 -37.24 -6.76
CA THR A 406 5.39 -37.46 -5.37
C THR A 406 5.66 -38.93 -5.01
N GLU A 407 5.04 -39.89 -5.69
CA GLU A 407 5.07 -41.30 -5.24
C GLU A 407 6.23 -42.11 -5.79
N ASN A 408 6.88 -41.64 -6.87
CA ASN A 408 8.10 -42.25 -7.41
C ASN A 408 9.13 -41.18 -7.77
N GLY A 409 10.41 -41.53 -7.77
CA GLY A 409 11.50 -40.60 -7.99
C GLY A 409 12.78 -41.06 -7.32
N ALA A 410 13.21 -40.33 -6.30
CA ALA A 410 14.25 -40.75 -5.37
C ALA A 410 13.84 -41.98 -4.54
N TYR A 411 12.54 -42.13 -4.25
CA TYR A 411 11.98 -43.21 -3.45
C TYR A 411 10.70 -43.72 -4.10
N ASN A 412 10.44 -45.01 -3.98
CA ASN A 412 9.17 -45.61 -4.40
C ASN A 412 8.23 -45.75 -3.20
N VAL A 413 7.38 -44.74 -2.95
CA VAL A 413 6.60 -44.62 -1.71
C VAL A 413 5.25 -45.34 -1.80
N ASN A 414 4.65 -45.43 -2.98
CA ASN A 414 3.42 -46.18 -3.26
C ASN A 414 2.26 -45.93 -2.26
N GLY A 415 2.05 -44.68 -1.85
CA GLY A 415 0.97 -44.32 -0.93
C GLY A 415 1.24 -44.63 0.54
N ALA A 416 2.42 -45.16 0.90
CA ALA A 416 2.77 -45.37 2.30
C ALA A 416 2.88 -44.03 3.05
N THR A 417 2.28 -43.97 4.24
CA THR A 417 2.36 -42.84 5.18
C THR A 417 2.95 -43.24 6.54
N SER A 418 3.18 -44.53 6.74
CA SER A 418 3.82 -45.10 7.94
C SER A 418 4.50 -46.42 7.59
N GLY A 419 5.30 -46.96 8.53
CA GLY A 419 6.02 -48.22 8.38
C GLY A 419 7.51 -48.03 8.12
N ASN A 420 8.13 -49.04 7.51
CA ASN A 420 9.57 -49.07 7.28
C ASN A 420 9.99 -48.05 6.22
N VAL A 421 11.18 -47.47 6.42
CA VAL A 421 11.81 -46.60 5.42
C VAL A 421 12.08 -47.35 4.12
N VAL A 422 11.97 -46.65 3.00
CA VAL A 422 12.23 -47.19 1.66
C VAL A 422 13.64 -46.81 1.23
N ALA A 423 14.38 -47.76 0.63
CA ALA A 423 15.69 -47.48 0.06
C ALA A 423 15.58 -46.48 -1.10
N ALA A 424 16.57 -45.60 -1.24
CA ALA A 424 16.63 -44.68 -2.35
C ALA A 424 16.91 -45.43 -3.66
N ASN A 425 16.24 -45.02 -4.73
CA ASN A 425 16.48 -45.51 -6.08
C ASN A 425 17.85 -45.01 -6.57
N ALA A 426 18.64 -45.90 -7.18
CA ALA A 426 19.86 -45.49 -7.89
C ALA A 426 19.54 -44.66 -9.14
N THR A 427 18.40 -44.94 -9.77
CA THR A 427 17.90 -44.25 -10.97
C THR A 427 16.46 -43.81 -10.73
N ASN A 428 16.18 -42.52 -10.90
CA ASN A 428 14.83 -41.97 -10.87
C ASN A 428 14.01 -42.54 -12.05
N PRO A 429 12.93 -43.30 -11.82
CA PRO A 429 12.14 -43.91 -12.89
C PRO A 429 11.43 -42.93 -13.81
N ASN A 430 11.21 -41.68 -13.37
CA ASN A 430 10.54 -40.66 -14.17
C ASN A 430 11.51 -39.92 -15.11
N THR A 431 12.81 -39.91 -14.81
CA THR A 431 13.81 -39.16 -15.59
C THR A 431 14.89 -40.02 -16.23
N GLY A 432 15.06 -41.27 -15.79
CA GLY A 432 16.13 -42.16 -16.24
C GLY A 432 17.52 -41.78 -15.74
N LEU A 433 17.62 -40.78 -14.86
CA LEU A 433 18.87 -40.27 -14.29
C LEU A 433 18.94 -40.56 -12.79
N ALA A 434 20.12 -40.44 -12.18
CA ALA A 434 20.23 -40.49 -10.72
C ALA A 434 19.36 -39.38 -10.08
N PRO A 435 18.63 -39.65 -8.98
CA PRO A 435 17.85 -38.63 -8.29
C PRO A 435 18.73 -37.47 -7.84
N THR A 436 18.29 -36.23 -8.10
CA THR A 436 19.07 -35.03 -7.76
C THR A 436 18.96 -34.67 -6.27
N TYR A 437 17.87 -35.08 -5.61
CA TYR A 437 17.59 -34.82 -4.20
C TYR A 437 17.13 -36.11 -3.52
N ARG A 438 17.68 -36.37 -2.33
CA ARG A 438 17.25 -37.45 -1.44
C ARG A 438 17.52 -37.07 0.01
N ILE A 439 16.91 -37.80 0.94
CA ILE A 439 17.21 -37.67 2.36
C ILE A 439 18.67 -38.14 2.57
N PRO A 440 19.52 -37.37 3.28
CA PRO A 440 20.89 -37.77 3.54
C PRO A 440 20.92 -39.02 4.42
N LEU A 441 21.93 -39.87 4.21
CA LEU A 441 22.22 -40.98 5.11
C LEU A 441 22.85 -40.44 6.40
N GLU A 442 22.72 -41.20 7.49
CA GLU A 442 23.24 -40.80 8.81
C GLU A 442 24.74 -40.49 8.78
N ASN A 443 25.54 -41.31 8.07
CA ASN A 443 26.97 -41.06 7.88
C ASN A 443 27.26 -39.79 7.06
N GLU A 444 26.41 -39.46 6.09
CA GLU A 444 26.56 -38.24 5.29
C GLU A 444 26.26 -37.02 6.17
N TRP A 445 25.11 -36.99 6.81
CA TRP A 445 24.75 -35.88 7.70
C TRP A 445 25.78 -35.70 8.82
N TYR A 446 26.19 -36.79 9.49
CA TYR A 446 27.14 -36.73 10.60
C TYR A 446 28.51 -36.19 10.16
N LYS A 447 29.02 -36.65 9.00
CA LYS A 447 30.26 -36.11 8.43
C LYS A 447 30.12 -34.64 8.08
N ALA A 448 29.02 -34.25 7.44
CA ALA A 448 28.80 -32.86 7.05
C ALA A 448 28.77 -31.93 8.26
N ALA A 449 28.19 -32.36 9.38
CA ALA A 449 28.02 -31.55 10.57
C ALA A 449 29.24 -31.54 11.51
N TYR A 450 29.86 -32.69 11.76
CA TYR A 450 30.84 -32.84 12.86
C TYR A 450 32.29 -33.04 12.40
N TYR A 451 32.54 -33.38 11.13
CA TYR A 451 33.89 -33.70 10.68
C TYR A 451 34.82 -32.48 10.69
N LYS A 452 36.07 -32.69 11.13
CA LYS A 452 37.07 -31.62 11.29
C LYS A 452 37.75 -31.17 10.00
N GLY A 453 37.71 -31.99 8.95
CA GLY A 453 38.34 -31.71 7.66
C GLY A 453 39.85 -32.00 7.60
N GLY A 454 40.32 -32.47 6.44
CA GLY A 454 41.75 -32.57 6.11
C GLY A 454 42.52 -33.71 6.80
N SER A 455 43.73 -33.99 6.28
CA SER A 455 44.60 -35.08 6.74
C SER A 455 45.34 -34.80 8.06
N THR A 456 45.45 -33.54 8.47
CA THR A 456 46.21 -33.12 9.67
C THR A 456 45.35 -32.96 10.92
N ASN A 457 44.02 -32.98 10.79
CA ASN A 457 43.07 -32.77 11.89
C ASN A 457 42.00 -33.88 11.90
N ALA A 458 42.43 -35.13 11.71
CA ALA A 458 41.53 -36.28 11.60
C ALA A 458 40.57 -36.39 12.80
N GLY A 459 39.29 -36.67 12.51
CA GLY A 459 38.26 -36.94 13.50
C GLY A 459 37.08 -35.98 13.44
N TYR A 460 36.33 -35.92 14.55
CA TYR A 460 35.05 -35.23 14.65
C TYR A 460 35.03 -34.33 15.88
N TRP A 461 34.31 -33.22 15.76
CA TRP A 461 33.97 -32.35 16.86
C TRP A 461 32.87 -32.97 17.72
N THR A 462 32.83 -32.65 19.01
CA THR A 462 31.70 -33.05 19.87
C THR A 462 30.41 -32.31 19.48
N TYR A 463 30.52 -31.09 18.96
CA TYR A 463 29.39 -30.27 18.55
C TYR A 463 29.54 -29.83 17.09
N ALA A 464 28.42 -29.69 16.38
CA ALA A 464 28.34 -29.27 14.98
C ALA A 464 28.68 -27.77 14.75
N THR A 465 29.49 -27.19 15.63
CA THR A 465 29.90 -25.78 15.68
C THR A 465 31.43 -25.62 15.58
N GLN A 466 32.12 -26.66 15.12
CA GLN A 466 33.58 -26.77 15.09
C GLN A 466 34.23 -26.67 16.49
N SER A 467 33.57 -27.22 17.51
CA SER A 467 34.01 -27.10 18.91
C SER A 467 33.77 -28.39 19.68
N ASN A 468 34.65 -28.67 20.64
CA ASN A 468 34.43 -29.69 21.68
C ASN A 468 33.82 -29.10 22.96
N VAL A 469 33.65 -27.79 23.02
CA VAL A 469 33.01 -27.06 24.13
C VAL A 469 31.55 -26.80 23.76
N ALA A 470 30.64 -27.01 24.71
CA ALA A 470 29.22 -26.77 24.53
C ALA A 470 28.93 -25.40 23.88
N PRO A 471 28.03 -25.32 22.89
CA PRO A 471 27.71 -24.07 22.23
C PRO A 471 27.02 -23.07 23.17
N GLY A 472 27.30 -21.79 22.96
CA GLY A 472 26.44 -20.72 23.44
C GLY A 472 25.15 -20.61 22.61
N THR A 473 24.24 -19.73 23.03
CA THR A 473 22.89 -19.59 22.45
C THR A 473 22.62 -18.18 21.91
N THR A 474 23.68 -17.42 21.60
CA THR A 474 23.57 -16.05 21.11
C THR A 474 23.49 -16.03 19.59
N ILE A 475 22.39 -15.50 19.04
CA ILE A 475 22.23 -15.31 17.60
C ILE A 475 23.22 -14.25 17.09
N GLY A 476 23.82 -14.51 15.93
CA GLY A 476 24.75 -13.60 15.27
C GLY A 476 25.96 -14.32 14.67
N SER A 477 27.04 -13.58 14.50
CA SER A 477 28.26 -14.05 13.82
C SER A 477 29.33 -14.58 14.77
N SER A 478 29.01 -14.77 16.06
CA SER A 478 29.97 -15.34 17.01
C SER A 478 30.19 -16.82 16.72
N ALA A 479 31.41 -17.30 16.98
CA ALA A 479 31.73 -18.72 16.88
C ALA A 479 31.12 -19.51 18.04
N ASN A 480 31.00 -20.82 17.84
CA ASN A 480 30.48 -21.77 18.81
C ASN A 480 29.11 -21.37 19.41
N GLN A 481 28.17 -20.97 18.55
CA GLN A 481 26.79 -20.66 18.89
C GLN A 481 25.86 -21.63 18.17
N ALA A 482 24.80 -22.08 18.84
CA ALA A 482 23.74 -22.88 18.24
C ALA A 482 22.47 -22.77 19.06
N ASN A 483 21.33 -23.14 18.46
CA ASN A 483 20.13 -23.42 19.23
C ASN A 483 20.22 -24.83 19.85
N TYR A 484 21.07 -24.94 20.87
CA TYR A 484 21.35 -26.20 21.56
C TYR A 484 20.40 -26.42 22.74
N ASN A 485 19.90 -27.66 22.91
CA ASN A 485 18.95 -28.06 23.98
C ASN A 485 17.67 -27.21 24.10
N GLY A 486 17.26 -26.53 23.02
CA GLY A 486 16.06 -25.68 23.01
C GLY A 486 16.11 -24.52 24.01
N VAL A 487 17.32 -24.08 24.39
CA VAL A 487 17.55 -23.04 25.42
C VAL A 487 17.12 -21.65 24.92
N ILE A 488 17.00 -21.44 23.61
CA ILE A 488 16.55 -20.16 23.05
C ILE A 488 15.01 -20.08 23.08
N PRO A 489 14.39 -19.13 23.81
CA PRO A 489 12.94 -19.04 23.93
C PRO A 489 12.21 -18.45 22.70
N ILE A 490 12.91 -18.23 21.57
CA ILE A 490 12.37 -17.58 20.35
C ILE A 490 11.46 -18.56 19.54
N GLY A 491 10.94 -19.58 20.21
CA GLY A 491 10.47 -20.79 19.58
C GLY A 491 11.64 -21.73 19.36
N HIS A 492 11.49 -22.99 19.74
CA HIS A 492 12.50 -24.04 19.67
C HIS A 492 13.25 -24.16 18.34
N ALA A 493 12.80 -23.53 17.24
CA ALA A 493 13.58 -23.33 16.03
C ALA A 493 13.84 -21.85 15.68
N THR A 494 15.07 -21.51 15.28
CA THR A 494 15.50 -20.21 14.73
C THR A 494 15.47 -20.21 13.19
N ASP A 495 15.58 -19.04 12.58
CA ASP A 495 15.74 -18.96 11.12
C ASP A 495 17.05 -19.65 10.69
N VAL A 496 17.01 -20.36 9.56
CA VAL A 496 18.21 -21.01 9.02
C VAL A 496 19.32 -20.00 8.78
N GLY A 497 20.52 -20.32 9.23
CA GLY A 497 21.68 -19.44 9.12
C GLY A 497 21.73 -18.30 10.14
N SER A 498 20.91 -18.33 11.20
CA SER A 498 20.99 -17.36 12.31
C SER A 498 22.38 -17.32 13.01
N PHE A 499 23.13 -18.42 12.97
CA PHE A 499 24.46 -18.57 13.58
C PHE A 499 25.57 -18.56 12.53
N THR A 500 25.67 -17.48 11.74
CA THR A 500 26.57 -17.39 10.57
C THR A 500 28.05 -17.63 10.87
N GLY A 501 28.49 -17.38 12.11
CA GLY A 501 29.88 -17.62 12.54
C GLY A 501 30.18 -19.04 13.03
N SER A 502 29.19 -19.93 13.02
CA SER A 502 29.29 -21.24 13.68
C SER A 502 29.12 -22.43 12.75
N GLY A 503 29.03 -22.26 11.42
CA GLY A 503 28.86 -23.37 10.48
C GLY A 503 29.92 -24.48 10.65
N SER A 504 29.58 -25.70 10.22
CA SER A 504 30.52 -26.83 10.22
C SER A 504 31.74 -26.56 9.33
N PHE A 505 32.72 -27.48 9.33
CA PHE A 505 33.88 -27.37 8.44
C PHE A 505 33.49 -27.21 6.95
N TYR A 506 32.41 -27.88 6.52
CA TYR A 506 31.89 -27.78 5.15
C TYR A 506 30.87 -26.66 4.96
N GLY A 507 30.55 -25.89 6.01
CA GLY A 507 29.60 -24.79 5.96
C GLY A 507 28.14 -25.22 6.03
N THR A 508 27.81 -26.38 6.61
CA THR A 508 26.43 -26.70 7.01
C THR A 508 26.08 -26.03 8.33
N PHE A 509 24.80 -25.68 8.50
CA PHE A 509 24.29 -24.97 9.68
C PHE A 509 23.08 -25.70 10.27
N ASP A 510 23.36 -26.88 10.80
CA ASP A 510 22.44 -27.80 11.46
C ASP A 510 22.14 -27.38 12.92
N GLN A 511 22.01 -26.06 13.14
CA GLN A 511 22.04 -25.43 14.47
C GLN A 511 20.75 -24.68 14.77
N SER A 512 19.74 -24.83 13.92
CA SER A 512 18.55 -24.00 13.98
C SER A 512 17.54 -24.51 15.01
N GLY A 513 17.77 -25.64 15.67
CA GLY A 513 16.82 -26.29 16.59
C GLY A 513 16.08 -27.40 15.89
#